data_AF-A0A1B6ZAU8-F1
#
_entry.id   AF-A0A1B6ZAU8-F1
#
_cell.length_a   1.000
_cell.length_b   1.000
_cell.length_c   1.000
_cell.angle_alpha   90.00
_cell.angle_beta   90.00
_cell.angle_gamma   90.00
#
_symmetry.space_group_name_H-M   'P 1'
#
loop_
_entity.id
_entity.type
_entity.pdbx_description
1 polymer ?
#
loop_
_entity_poly.entity_id
_entity_poly.type
_entity_poly.pdbx_seq_one_letter_code
_entity_poly.pdbx_strand_id
1 'polypeptide(L)'
;MVVENGANLVSALRHRNHKLFGELQLYERDRIEQGRGPVFSWQQIQTVPVSGGQTTRTNENLSSGTAGTANFSGTLITLPVQKDMQNSFLFLEKSAIVGLTTVQIADYAILRSLIEVKQDKGRDENTPSILSLFDKDLRADERPNAASLWDIALLNALYSSPANVNSFRQKSLMIHRIQQNIADSKTAFGEAAE
;
A
#
# COMPACT_ATOMS: atom_id res chain seq x y z
N MET A 1 14.08 -0.88 -5.28
CA MET A 1 15.35 -0.53 -5.97
C MET A 1 16.16 0.37 -5.06
N VAL A 2 17.49 0.23 -5.04
CA VAL A 2 18.38 1.11 -4.25
C VAL A 2 18.91 2.23 -5.13
N VAL A 3 18.92 3.48 -4.62
CA VAL A 3 19.25 4.69 -5.39
C VAL A 3 20.17 5.61 -4.61
N GLU A 4 20.93 6.48 -5.28
CA GLU A 4 21.81 7.44 -4.60
C GLU A 4 21.05 8.65 -4.05
N ASN A 5 20.13 9.21 -4.83
CA ASN A 5 19.27 10.33 -4.44
C ASN A 5 17.86 10.10 -4.98
N GLY A 6 16.89 9.86 -4.10
CA GLY A 6 15.54 9.50 -4.49
C GLY A 6 14.75 10.68 -5.05
N ALA A 7 14.93 11.88 -4.51
CA ALA A 7 14.23 13.08 -4.98
C ALA A 7 14.58 13.40 -6.44
N ASN A 8 15.87 13.36 -6.80
CA ASN A 8 16.33 13.58 -8.17
C ASN A 8 15.77 12.52 -9.12
N LEU A 9 15.71 11.25 -8.71
CA LEU A 9 15.12 10.18 -9.52
C LEU A 9 13.62 10.42 -9.75
N VAL A 10 12.86 10.73 -8.70
CA VAL A 10 11.43 11.01 -8.82
C VAL A 10 11.20 12.21 -9.75
N SER A 11 11.98 13.28 -9.59
CA SER A 11 11.90 14.46 -10.46
C SER A 11 12.20 14.10 -11.92
N ALA A 12 13.23 13.30 -12.19
CA ALA A 12 13.55 12.84 -13.54
C ALA A 12 12.45 11.94 -14.14
N LEU A 13 11.85 11.05 -13.34
CA LEU A 13 10.73 10.20 -13.76
C LEU A 13 9.48 11.02 -14.09
N ARG A 14 9.20 12.11 -13.36
CA ARG A 14 8.08 13.01 -13.68
C ARG A 14 8.22 13.62 -15.08
N HIS A 15 9.43 14.05 -15.45
CA HIS A 15 9.68 14.67 -16.75
C HIS A 15 9.68 13.66 -17.90
N ARG A 16 10.31 12.49 -17.69
CA ARG A 16 10.52 11.52 -18.78
C ARG A 16 9.40 10.50 -18.92
N ASN A 17 8.83 10.05 -17.81
CA ASN A 17 7.92 8.90 -17.74
C ASN A 17 6.73 9.17 -16.81
N HIS A 18 6.03 10.29 -17.00
CA HIS A 18 4.89 10.71 -16.17
C HIS A 18 3.77 9.66 -16.06
N LYS A 19 3.66 8.73 -17.02
CA LYS A 19 2.69 7.62 -17.01
C LYS A 19 2.89 6.65 -15.84
N LEU A 20 4.10 6.53 -15.28
CA LEU A 20 4.41 5.64 -14.14
C LEU A 20 3.73 6.08 -12.83
N PHE A 21 3.24 7.32 -12.76
CA PHE A 21 2.49 7.83 -11.63
C PHE A 21 0.98 7.54 -11.75
N GLY A 22 0.53 6.90 -12.83
CA GLY A 22 -0.87 6.48 -13.01
C GLY A 22 -1.87 7.61 -12.79
N GLU A 23 -2.89 7.31 -11.98
CA GLU A 23 -3.98 8.24 -11.61
C GLU A 23 -3.64 9.16 -10.42
N LEU A 24 -2.38 9.18 -9.93
CA LEU A 24 -2.00 10.07 -8.83
C LEU A 24 -2.21 11.53 -9.20
N GLN A 25 -2.85 12.28 -8.31
CA GLN A 25 -3.07 13.71 -8.47
C GLN A 25 -1.76 14.49 -8.35
N LEU A 26 -1.71 15.71 -8.91
CA LEU A 26 -0.48 16.52 -8.92
C LEU A 26 0.06 16.76 -7.50
N TYR A 27 -0.81 17.05 -6.52
CA TYR A 27 -0.39 17.23 -5.13
C TYR A 27 0.20 15.95 -4.52
N GLU A 28 -0.24 14.76 -4.95
CA GLU A 28 0.28 13.48 -4.45
C GLU A 28 1.67 13.22 -5.00
N ARG A 29 1.90 13.59 -6.26
CA ARG A 29 3.22 13.54 -6.90
C ARG A 29 4.19 14.52 -6.24
N ASP A 30 3.74 15.76 -6.02
CA ASP A 30 4.53 16.77 -5.31
C ASP A 30 4.86 16.31 -3.90
N ARG A 31 3.91 15.66 -3.22
CA ARG A 31 4.13 15.08 -1.90
C ARG A 31 5.18 13.96 -1.90
N ILE A 32 5.21 13.11 -2.93
CA ILE A 32 6.23 12.06 -3.05
C ILE A 32 7.61 12.69 -3.23
N GLU A 33 7.73 13.71 -4.08
CA GLU A 33 9.00 14.42 -4.32
C GLU A 33 9.46 15.24 -3.10
N GLN A 34 8.53 15.93 -2.43
CA GLN A 34 8.79 16.71 -1.23
C GLN A 34 8.90 15.86 0.04
N GLY A 35 8.64 14.55 -0.06
CA GLY A 35 8.79 13.59 1.02
C GLY A 35 10.24 13.63 1.54
N ARG A 36 10.46 14.26 2.69
CA ARG A 36 11.80 14.44 3.31
C ARG A 36 12.32 13.15 3.95
N GLY A 37 12.22 12.01 3.30
CA GLY A 37 12.64 10.71 3.85
C GLY A 37 13.43 9.92 2.83
N PRO A 38 14.29 8.98 3.27
CA PRO A 38 15.13 8.20 2.37
C PRO A 38 14.36 7.09 1.61
N VAL A 39 13.03 7.10 1.69
CA VAL A 39 12.15 6.11 1.09
C VAL A 39 11.10 6.81 0.25
N PHE A 40 11.05 6.45 -1.02
CA PHE A 40 10.08 6.94 -1.99
C PHE A 40 9.27 5.76 -2.50
N SER A 41 7.95 5.80 -2.29
CA SER A 41 7.08 4.70 -2.68
C SER A 41 5.75 5.22 -3.19
N TRP A 42 5.23 4.60 -4.24
CA TRP A 42 3.86 4.80 -4.68
C TRP A 42 3.35 3.57 -5.42
N GLN A 43 2.02 3.47 -5.51
CA GLN A 43 1.36 2.40 -6.23
C GLN A 43 0.55 2.98 -7.39
N GLN A 44 0.55 2.27 -8.50
CA GLN A 44 -0.33 2.54 -9.62
C GLN A 44 -1.62 1.74 -9.40
N ILE A 45 -2.67 2.46 -9.02
CA ILE A 45 -4.00 1.90 -8.81
C ILE A 45 -4.86 2.26 -10.00
N GLN A 46 -5.66 1.30 -10.47
CA GLN A 46 -6.67 1.52 -11.49
C GLN A 46 -8.04 1.13 -10.96
N THR A 47 -9.06 1.89 -11.36
CA THR A 47 -10.45 1.52 -11.09
C THR A 47 -10.95 0.63 -12.22
N VAL A 48 -11.23 -0.64 -11.91
CA VAL A 48 -11.71 -1.65 -12.86
C VAL A 48 -13.13 -2.11 -12.47
N PRO A 49 -13.97 -2.57 -13.41
CA PRO A 49 -15.26 -3.15 -13.09
C PRO A 49 -15.06 -4.48 -12.36
N VAL A 50 -15.89 -4.77 -11.36
CA VAL A 50 -15.81 -6.03 -10.57
C VAL A 50 -15.96 -7.27 -11.46
N SER A 51 -16.67 -7.15 -12.59
CA SER A 51 -16.83 -8.23 -13.57
C SER A 51 -15.57 -8.57 -14.38
N GLY A 52 -14.43 -7.92 -14.11
CA GLY A 52 -13.15 -8.28 -14.72
C GLY A 52 -12.94 -7.80 -16.16
N GLY A 53 -13.48 -6.62 -16.50
CA GLY A 53 -13.23 -5.96 -17.79
C GLY A 53 -12.17 -4.87 -17.69
N GLN A 54 -11.49 -4.52 -18.78
CA GLN A 54 -10.68 -3.30 -18.80
C GLN A 54 -11.60 -2.07 -18.79
N THR A 55 -11.33 -1.09 -17.93
CA THR A 55 -11.78 0.28 -18.19
C THR A 55 -10.86 0.84 -19.27
N THR A 56 -11.19 0.59 -20.54
CA THR A 56 -10.51 1.27 -21.65
C THR A 56 -10.79 2.75 -21.51
N ARG A 57 -9.84 3.47 -20.89
CA ARG A 57 -9.83 4.93 -20.91
C ARG A 57 -9.29 5.36 -22.28
N THR A 58 -10.03 5.04 -23.34
CA THR A 58 -9.79 5.62 -24.64
C THR A 58 -10.23 7.07 -24.54
N ASN A 59 -9.27 8.01 -24.55
CA ASN A 59 -9.52 9.42 -24.85
C ASN A 59 -9.92 9.60 -26.33
N GLU A 60 -10.74 8.69 -26.84
CA GLU A 60 -11.14 8.60 -28.23
C GLU A 60 -12.64 8.34 -28.18
N ASN A 61 -13.40 9.36 -28.62
CA ASN A 61 -14.86 9.42 -28.76
C ASN A 61 -15.65 10.02 -27.59
N LEU A 62 -15.69 11.35 -27.58
CA LEU A 62 -16.88 12.15 -27.22
C LEU A 62 -17.98 12.00 -28.31
N SER A 63 -18.29 10.79 -28.74
CA SER A 63 -19.46 10.47 -29.57
C SER A 63 -19.62 8.96 -29.70
N SER A 64 -20.75 8.43 -29.28
CA SER A 64 -21.11 7.00 -29.21
C SER A 64 -20.76 6.34 -27.88
N GLY A 65 -21.78 6.29 -27.03
CA GLY A 65 -21.76 5.59 -25.76
C GLY A 65 -21.59 4.10 -25.96
N THR A 66 -20.41 3.60 -25.64
CA THR A 66 -20.26 2.25 -25.09
C THR A 66 -19.29 2.37 -23.92
N ALA A 67 -19.77 3.03 -22.87
CA ALA A 67 -19.20 2.88 -21.54
C ALA A 67 -19.23 1.38 -21.23
N GLY A 68 -18.07 0.81 -20.89
CA GLY A 68 -17.99 -0.58 -20.45
C GLY A 68 -19.11 -0.86 -19.46
N THR A 69 -19.92 -1.87 -19.73
CA THR A 69 -21.09 -2.24 -18.95
C THR A 69 -20.62 -2.62 -17.56
N ALA A 70 -20.56 -1.65 -16.66
CA ALA A 70 -20.53 -1.91 -15.23
C ALA A 70 -21.83 -2.67 -14.96
N ASN A 71 -21.74 -3.98 -14.76
CA ASN A 71 -22.88 -4.77 -14.33
C ASN A 71 -23.34 -4.18 -13.00
N PHE A 72 -24.41 -3.40 -13.03
CA PHE A 72 -24.99 -2.77 -11.86
C PHE A 72 -25.54 -3.90 -10.98
N SER A 73 -24.74 -4.32 -10.00
CA SER A 73 -25.29 -5.05 -8.87
C SER A 73 -26.28 -4.11 -8.18
N GLY A 74 -27.56 -4.49 -8.12
CA GLY A 74 -28.65 -3.69 -7.52
C GLY A 74 -28.54 -3.52 -5.99
N THR A 75 -27.33 -3.59 -5.44
CA THR A 75 -27.07 -3.62 -4.00
C THR A 75 -26.31 -2.36 -3.59
N LEU A 76 -26.80 -1.64 -2.58
CA LEU A 76 -26.09 -0.48 -1.96
C LEU A 76 -24.84 -0.89 -1.14
N ILE A 77 -24.53 -2.18 -1.09
CA ILE A 77 -23.49 -2.77 -0.24
C ILE A 77 -22.19 -2.94 -1.03
N THR A 78 -22.29 -3.31 -2.31
CA THR A 78 -21.16 -3.54 -3.21
C THR A 78 -21.14 -2.50 -4.33
N LEU A 79 -19.96 -1.99 -4.62
CA LEU A 79 -19.70 -1.11 -5.73
C LEU A 79 -19.53 -1.96 -7.00
N PRO A 80 -19.98 -1.48 -8.18
CA PRO A 80 -19.78 -2.17 -9.45
C PRO A 80 -18.33 -2.08 -9.95
N VAL A 81 -17.49 -1.31 -9.27
CA VAL A 81 -16.07 -1.12 -9.55
C VAL A 81 -15.24 -1.44 -8.31
N GLN A 82 -13.99 -1.82 -8.53
CA GLN A 82 -12.99 -2.06 -7.50
C GLN A 82 -11.68 -1.36 -7.87
N LYS A 83 -10.86 -1.11 -6.86
CA LYS A 83 -9.48 -0.65 -7.04
C LYS A 83 -8.57 -1.85 -7.20
N ASP A 84 -7.77 -1.84 -8.26
CA ASP A 84 -6.79 -2.87 -8.55
C ASP A 84 -5.38 -2.28 -8.60
N MET A 85 -4.44 -2.94 -7.92
CA MET A 85 -3.04 -2.51 -7.86
C MET A 85 -2.28 -3.13 -9.03
N GLN A 86 -1.91 -2.30 -10.00
CA GLN A 86 -1.22 -2.75 -11.22
C GLN A 86 0.29 -2.86 -11.03
N ASN A 87 0.89 -1.83 -10.41
CA ASN A 87 2.33 -1.77 -10.17
C ASN A 87 2.59 -1.10 -8.82
N SER A 88 3.70 -1.48 -8.20
CA SER A 88 4.21 -0.84 -6.99
C SER A 88 5.67 -0.44 -7.20
N PHE A 89 5.99 0.80 -6.84
CA PHE A 89 7.33 1.36 -6.97
C PHE A 89 7.87 1.66 -5.59
N LEU A 90 9.09 1.20 -5.34
CA LEU A 90 9.82 1.45 -4.10
C LEU A 90 11.27 1.77 -4.40
N PHE A 91 11.71 2.94 -3.95
CA PHE A 91 13.09 3.40 -4.02
C PHE A 91 13.60 3.68 -2.61
N LEU A 92 14.73 3.05 -2.27
CA LEU A 92 15.43 3.21 -1.00
C LEU A 92 16.75 3.92 -1.27
N GLU A 93 17.04 4.99 -0.55
CA GLU A 93 18.33 5.65 -0.65
C GLU A 93 19.44 4.78 -0.05
N LYS A 94 20.57 4.70 -0.76
CA LYS A 94 21.73 3.89 -0.38
C LYS A 94 22.26 4.24 1.02
N SER A 95 22.20 5.52 1.41
CA SER A 95 22.62 5.99 2.72
C SER A 95 21.76 5.44 3.86
N ALA A 96 20.48 5.19 3.62
CA ALA A 96 19.54 4.77 4.67
C ALA A 96 19.50 3.27 4.92
N ILE A 97 19.98 2.46 3.98
CA ILE A 97 20.07 1.01 4.14
C ILE A 97 21.36 0.57 4.85
N VAL A 98 22.31 1.49 5.07
CA VAL A 98 23.57 1.18 5.76
C VAL A 98 23.27 0.76 7.20
N GLY A 99 23.79 -0.40 7.59
CA GLY A 99 23.58 -0.96 8.94
C GLY A 99 22.26 -1.69 9.13
N LEU A 100 21.41 -1.80 8.09
CA LEU A 100 20.22 -2.63 8.11
C LEU A 100 20.54 -4.05 7.61
N THR A 101 19.83 -5.03 8.17
CA THR A 101 19.92 -6.41 7.71
C THR A 101 19.11 -6.61 6.42
N THR A 102 19.48 -7.63 5.64
CA THR A 102 18.72 -8.01 4.43
C THR A 102 17.27 -8.36 4.75
N VAL A 103 17.02 -8.97 5.92
CA VAL A 103 15.66 -9.32 6.38
C VAL A 103 14.82 -8.06 6.59
N GLN A 104 15.34 -7.07 7.32
CA GLN A 104 14.64 -5.81 7.54
C GLN A 104 14.30 -5.09 6.23
N ILE A 105 15.26 -5.04 5.30
CA ILE A 105 15.06 -4.42 3.98
C ILE A 105 13.99 -5.17 3.18
N ALA A 106 14.04 -6.50 3.17
CA ALA A 106 13.10 -7.34 2.43
C ALA A 106 11.68 -7.23 3.00
N ASP A 107 11.52 -7.40 4.30
CA ASP A 107 10.23 -7.33 5.00
C ASP A 107 9.59 -5.95 4.83
N TYR A 108 10.38 -4.88 5.02
CA TYR A 108 9.92 -3.53 4.74
C TYR A 108 9.48 -3.36 3.29
N ALA A 109 10.30 -3.83 2.35
CA ALA A 109 10.03 -3.65 0.93
C ALA A 109 8.75 -4.36 0.50
N ILE A 110 8.53 -5.59 0.97
CA ILE A 110 7.33 -6.36 0.71
C ILE A 110 6.11 -5.63 1.26
N LEU A 111 6.10 -5.32 2.56
CA LEU A 111 4.95 -4.68 3.19
C LEU A 111 4.64 -3.31 2.57
N ARG A 112 5.68 -2.49 2.35
CA ARG A 112 5.52 -1.17 1.76
C ARG A 112 5.01 -1.22 0.32
N SER A 113 5.38 -2.27 -0.41
CA SER A 113 4.95 -2.44 -1.81
C SER A 113 3.53 -2.99 -1.92
N LEU A 114 3.07 -3.78 -0.95
CA LEU A 114 1.77 -4.45 -0.98
C LEU A 114 0.65 -3.68 -0.29
N ILE A 115 0.97 -2.74 0.60
CA ILE A 115 -0.03 -1.97 1.35
C ILE A 115 -0.08 -0.55 0.79
N GLU A 116 -1.28 -0.08 0.43
CA GLU A 116 -1.53 1.33 0.11
C GLU A 116 -1.45 2.16 1.39
N VAL A 117 -0.23 2.47 1.83
CA VAL A 117 -0.01 3.38 2.95
C VAL A 117 -0.09 4.80 2.40
N LYS A 118 -1.28 5.40 2.47
CA LYS A 118 -1.33 6.85 2.52
C LYS A 118 -0.47 7.26 3.71
N GLN A 119 0.52 8.10 3.47
CA GLN A 119 1.33 8.67 4.54
C GLN A 119 0.39 9.50 5.42
N ASP A 120 -0.37 8.90 6.31
CA ASP A 120 -1.24 9.63 7.22
C ASP A 120 -0.43 9.97 8.47
N LYS A 121 -0.50 11.24 8.86
CA LYS A 121 -0.03 11.72 10.15
C LYS A 121 -0.95 11.13 11.21
N GLY A 122 -0.64 9.93 11.69
CA GLY A 122 -1.49 9.26 12.68
C GLY A 122 -1.22 7.78 12.85
N ARG A 123 -0.04 7.31 12.44
CA ARG A 123 0.39 5.98 12.85
C ARG A 123 0.62 6.00 14.35
N ASP A 124 -0.01 5.08 15.07
CA ASP A 124 0.29 4.87 16.47
C ASP A 124 1.75 4.41 16.59
N GLU A 125 2.56 5.25 17.23
CA GLU A 125 4.00 5.04 17.44
C GLU A 125 4.26 3.74 18.22
N ASN A 126 3.27 3.23 18.95
CA ASN A 126 3.39 2.02 19.76
C ASN A 126 3.08 0.72 19.01
N THR A 127 2.70 0.75 17.73
CA THR A 127 2.44 -0.49 16.98
C THR A 127 3.76 -1.06 16.43
N PRO A 128 4.24 -2.21 16.93
CA PRO A 128 5.48 -2.81 16.45
C PRO A 128 5.26 -3.33 15.02
N SER A 129 5.77 -2.61 14.03
CA SER A 129 5.54 -2.89 12.62
C SER A 129 6.77 -2.51 11.80
N ILE A 130 7.24 -3.41 10.94
CA ILE A 130 8.43 -3.19 10.11
C ILE A 130 8.31 -1.92 9.28
N LEU A 131 7.11 -1.49 8.92
CA LEU A 131 6.87 -0.25 8.20
C LEU A 131 7.42 1.00 8.94
N SER A 132 7.80 0.93 10.23
CA SER A 132 8.41 2.05 10.98
C SER A 132 9.93 2.11 10.84
N LEU A 133 10.55 1.15 10.14
CA LEU A 133 12.01 1.02 10.01
C LEU A 133 12.77 2.31 9.63
N PHE A 134 12.12 3.21 8.88
CA PHE A 134 12.71 4.47 8.41
C PHE A 134 12.10 5.73 9.06
N ASP A 135 11.35 5.56 10.16
CA ASP A 135 10.84 6.70 10.94
C ASP A 135 12.01 7.42 11.62
N LYS A 136 11.98 8.75 11.61
CA LYS A 136 13.15 9.59 11.96
C LYS A 136 13.49 9.58 13.44
N ASP A 137 12.52 9.27 14.29
CA ASP A 137 12.61 9.40 15.74
C ASP A 137 12.99 8.08 16.44
N LEU A 138 13.17 6.99 15.68
CA LEU A 138 13.54 5.68 16.23
C LEU A 138 15.05 5.54 16.43
N ARG A 139 15.43 5.11 17.62
CA ARG A 139 16.82 4.72 17.92
C ARG A 139 17.15 3.40 17.23
N ALA A 140 18.44 3.13 17.03
CA ALA A 140 18.90 1.93 16.32
C ALA A 140 18.44 0.62 16.99
N ASP A 141 18.37 0.62 18.33
CA ASP A 141 17.90 -0.48 19.18
C ASP A 141 16.37 -0.66 19.17
N GLU A 142 15.63 0.37 18.76
CA GLU A 142 14.16 0.35 18.67
C GLU A 142 13.66 -0.06 17.27
N ARG A 143 14.58 -0.20 16.29
CA ARG A 143 14.21 -0.58 14.94
C ARG A 143 13.69 -2.03 14.90
N PRO A 144 12.55 -2.29 14.24
CA PRO A 144 12.05 -3.65 14.09
C PRO A 144 13.06 -4.54 13.37
N ASN A 145 13.28 -5.76 13.86
CA ASN A 145 14.22 -6.71 13.26
C ASN A 145 13.63 -7.48 12.06
N ALA A 146 12.30 -7.59 12.00
CA ALA A 146 11.54 -8.31 10.98
C ALA A 146 10.09 -7.83 10.96
N ALA A 147 9.30 -8.30 9.99
CA ALA A 147 7.85 -8.16 9.99
C ALA A 147 7.25 -8.77 11.28
N SER A 148 6.39 -8.02 11.95
CA SER A 148 5.72 -8.47 13.16
C SER A 148 4.49 -9.33 12.85
N LEU A 149 3.93 -9.96 13.88
CA LEU A 149 2.64 -10.63 13.75
C LEU A 149 1.52 -9.66 13.33
N TRP A 150 1.62 -8.39 13.76
CA TRP A 150 0.68 -7.35 13.35
C TRP A 150 0.78 -7.08 11.84
N ASP A 151 2.00 -7.04 11.29
CA ASP A 151 2.25 -6.85 9.86
C ASP A 151 1.61 -7.95 9.01
N ILE A 152 1.76 -9.20 9.45
CA ILE A 152 1.17 -10.38 8.80
C ILE A 152 -0.37 -10.34 8.91
N ALA A 153 -0.90 -10.02 10.09
CA ALA A 153 -2.34 -9.90 10.32
C ALA A 153 -2.97 -8.78 9.46
N LEU A 154 -2.28 -7.65 9.31
CA LEU A 154 -2.70 -6.55 8.44
C LEU A 154 -2.76 -7.01 6.98
N LEU A 155 -1.71 -7.65 6.46
CA LEU A 155 -1.70 -8.15 5.09
C LEU A 155 -2.84 -9.14 4.85
N ASN A 156 -3.01 -10.11 5.75
CA ASN A 156 -4.11 -11.07 5.65
C ASN A 156 -5.48 -10.38 5.65
N ALA A 157 -5.68 -9.40 6.52
CA ALA A 157 -6.92 -8.64 6.58
C ALA A 157 -7.16 -7.81 5.31
N LEU A 158 -6.12 -7.18 4.76
CA LEU A 158 -6.20 -6.39 3.53
C LEU A 158 -6.61 -7.25 2.34
N TYR A 159 -5.90 -8.36 2.10
CA TYR A 159 -6.10 -9.19 0.91
C TYR A 159 -7.29 -10.15 1.02
N SER A 160 -7.79 -10.40 2.23
CA SER A 160 -9.02 -11.19 2.42
C SER A 160 -10.29 -10.33 2.46
N SER A 161 -10.16 -9.00 2.49
CA SER A 161 -11.30 -8.09 2.52
C SER A 161 -11.80 -7.79 1.10
N PRO A 162 -13.12 -7.69 0.88
CA PRO A 162 -13.66 -7.32 -0.43
C PRO A 162 -13.14 -5.94 -0.88
N ALA A 163 -12.62 -5.86 -2.10
CA ALA A 163 -12.11 -4.61 -2.69
C ALA A 163 -13.21 -3.75 -3.35
N ASN A 164 -14.44 -4.28 -3.42
CA ASN A 164 -15.60 -3.66 -4.04
C ASN A 164 -16.60 -3.09 -3.03
N VAL A 165 -16.16 -2.73 -1.83
CA VAL A 165 -17.00 -2.04 -0.84
C VAL A 165 -16.46 -0.64 -0.59
N ASN A 166 -17.29 0.24 -0.02
CA ASN A 166 -16.81 1.59 0.33
C ASN A 166 -15.65 1.53 1.35
N SER A 167 -14.81 2.57 1.35
CA SER A 167 -13.59 2.58 2.17
C SER A 167 -13.86 2.49 3.68
N PHE A 168 -15.01 2.97 4.16
CA PHE A 168 -15.39 2.86 5.57
C PHE A 168 -15.65 1.41 5.97
N ARG A 169 -16.50 0.70 5.20
CA ARG A 169 -16.78 -0.72 5.45
C ARG A 169 -15.54 -1.58 5.27
N GLN A 170 -14.73 -1.31 4.25
CA GLN A 170 -13.47 -2.03 4.03
C GLN A 170 -12.58 -1.94 5.28
N LYS A 171 -12.40 -0.73 5.82
CA LYS A 171 -11.64 -0.52 7.07
C LYS A 171 -12.26 -1.27 8.25
N SER A 172 -13.58 -1.21 8.45
CA SER A 172 -14.24 -1.94 9.54
C SER A 172 -14.05 -3.46 9.44
N LEU A 173 -14.15 -4.02 8.23
CA LEU A 173 -13.91 -5.45 7.99
C LEU A 173 -12.45 -5.83 8.25
N MET A 174 -11.50 -4.99 7.83
CA MET A 174 -10.08 -5.19 8.12
C MET A 174 -9.82 -5.21 9.63
N ILE A 175 -10.33 -4.22 10.38
CA ILE A 175 -10.16 -4.15 11.84
C ILE A 175 -10.70 -5.41 12.51
N HIS A 176 -11.92 -5.82 12.16
CA HIS A 176 -12.54 -7.03 12.71
C HIS A 176 -11.68 -8.28 12.47
N ARG A 177 -11.13 -8.41 11.26
CA ARG A 177 -10.31 -9.57 10.88
C ARG A 177 -8.93 -9.57 11.54
N ILE A 178 -8.32 -8.40 11.72
CA ILE A 178 -7.06 -8.27 12.49
C ILE A 178 -7.28 -8.75 13.91
N GLN A 179 -8.38 -8.33 14.56
CA GLN A 179 -8.72 -8.77 15.92
C GLN A 179 -8.89 -10.29 16.01
N GLN A 180 -9.58 -10.90 15.04
CA GLN A 180 -9.74 -12.35 14.97
C GLN A 180 -8.41 -13.08 14.80
N ASN A 181 -7.60 -12.70 13.81
CA ASN A 181 -6.31 -13.35 13.55
C ASN A 181 -5.36 -13.28 14.77
N ILE A 182 -5.34 -12.15 15.47
CA ILE A 182 -4.54 -11.99 16.68
C ILE A 182 -5.08 -12.90 17.81
N ALA A 183 -6.40 -12.97 18.01
CA ALA A 183 -7.00 -13.86 19.00
C ALA A 183 -6.73 -15.35 18.71
N ASP A 184 -6.86 -15.77 17.45
CA ASP A 184 -6.64 -17.15 17.01
C ASP A 184 -5.18 -17.55 17.18
N SER A 185 -4.25 -16.68 16.81
CA SER A 185 -2.82 -16.92 17.01
C SER A 185 -2.44 -17.06 18.48
N LYS A 186 -3.03 -16.24 19.37
CA LYS A 186 -2.80 -16.33 20.82
C LYS A 186 -3.28 -17.66 21.40
N THR A 187 -4.39 -18.19 20.88
CA THR A 187 -4.91 -19.51 21.26
C THR A 187 -3.99 -20.63 20.76
N ALA A 188 -3.56 -20.59 19.50
CA ALA A 188 -2.69 -21.60 18.90
C ALA A 188 -1.29 -21.68 19.56
N PHE A 189 -0.72 -20.55 20.01
CA PHE A 189 0.55 -20.53 20.74
C PHE A 189 0.38 -20.76 22.26
N GLY A 190 -0.84 -20.64 22.80
CA GLY A 190 -1.15 -20.98 24.19
C GLY A 190 -1.37 -22.48 24.41
N GLU A 191 -1.90 -23.18 23.41
CA GLU A 191 -2.15 -24.63 23.45
C GLU A 191 -0.88 -25.47 23.25
N ALA A 192 0.20 -24.88 22.71
CA ALA A 192 1.51 -25.53 22.54
C ALA A 192 2.41 -25.48 23.79
N ALA A 193 1.90 -24.94 24.91
CA ALA A 193 2.63 -24.74 26.16
C ALA A 193 2.08 -25.54 27.36
N GLU A 194 1.11 -26.44 27.13
CA GLU A 194 0.69 -27.50 28.07
C GLU A 194 1.14 -28.87 27.58
#